data_AF-A0A6J1DPU8-F1
#
_entry.id   AF-A0A6J1DPU8-F1
#
_cell.length_a   1.000
_cell.length_b   1.000
_cell.length_c   1.000
_cell.angle_alpha   90.00
_cell.angle_beta   90.00
_cell.angle_gamma   90.00
#
_symmetry.space_group_name_H-M   'P 1'
#
loop_
_entity.id
_entity.type
_entity.pdbx_description
1 polymer ?
#
loop_
_entity_poly.entity_id
_entity_poly.type
_entity_poly.pdbx_seq_one_letter_code
_entity_poly.pdbx_strand_id
1 'polypeptide(L)'
;MGVGGHFWDLLKPYARTEGFDFLRNKRVAVDLSFWIVQHETAIKTNARSPHLRLSFFRTVTLFAKFGAFPVFVLDGTPSPLKSKARIMRFFRLSGMDASDLPKVEDRISVDRNRKFAKCVKECVELLELFGMPVLEAKGEAEALCAELNSKGFVDACITADSDAFLFGAKCVIKSFHPNSKAKHLHMQEPLECYFMSDIEAALGLNRKHLIAISLLVGNDHDLSGVQGVGLDTAVRFVQDYTDDEILNKLHEIGNKDNRVLQGGLQLANDCGQSSDVNLRKIKCSHCSYCGHPGSKRAHVKSPCEYCDASQGDGCVKKPEGFKCNCSSCDTDREEKEKKKQENWRLRVCNKIAVEPKFPSSELIKMYLCDNHSHFSDDDLILSWGSPRTEMLVDFLVFHLRWEPSYIRQRMLPMLSTIFLREMANNPIGTLLYGQYEFDSILREKIRYGHQFYVVKWKKAVPALSNVIYEGSSEGSGTGPEDGIDVDEPVDLTDESDSPKIHIQDGCSFLLTDENMDLVRAAYPEQAAKFLHEKELKKQKKSTSTPCGTSEKSDSSKVKGVQLSITEFYRSTKAQQAAERVDSTNEGEETSTGKRKESSTTLSKSVRRRLLFD
;
A
#
# COMPACT_ATOMS: atom_id res chain seq x y z
N MET A 1 -4.45 11.33 -1.94
CA MET A 1 -4.73 11.72 -3.33
C MET A 1 -5.89 10.87 -3.82
N GLY A 2 -6.65 11.40 -4.77
CA GLY A 2 -7.90 10.85 -5.26
C GLY A 2 -9.12 11.20 -4.40
N VAL A 3 -9.99 10.20 -4.18
CA VAL A 3 -11.28 10.35 -3.49
C VAL A 3 -11.13 10.91 -2.07
N GLY A 4 -11.93 11.92 -1.76
CA GLY A 4 -11.97 12.60 -0.47
C GLY A 4 -12.56 11.75 0.67
N GLY A 5 -12.58 12.35 1.86
CA GLY A 5 -13.31 11.77 3.01
C GLY A 5 -12.71 10.48 3.58
N HIS A 6 -11.38 10.28 3.47
CA HIS A 6 -10.69 9.09 3.98
C HIS A 6 -11.08 7.78 3.26
N PHE A 7 -11.28 7.84 1.94
CA PHE A 7 -11.68 6.69 1.13
C PHE A 7 -10.82 5.43 1.33
N TRP A 8 -9.49 5.57 1.47
CA TRP A 8 -8.62 4.43 1.77
C TRP A 8 -8.91 3.75 3.11
N ASP A 9 -9.44 4.47 4.11
CA ASP A 9 -9.82 3.88 5.40
C ASP A 9 -11.08 3.01 5.28
N LEU A 10 -12.01 3.37 4.38
CA LEU A 10 -13.15 2.52 4.01
C LEU A 10 -12.70 1.22 3.35
N LEU A 11 -11.69 1.29 2.47
CA LEU A 11 -11.21 0.12 1.74
C LEU A 11 -10.29 -0.78 2.58
N LYS A 12 -9.59 -0.20 3.57
CA LYS A 12 -8.55 -0.88 4.36
C LYS A 12 -8.93 -2.26 4.93
N PRO A 13 -10.15 -2.52 5.42
CA PRO A 13 -10.55 -3.86 5.87
C PRO A 13 -10.52 -4.94 4.79
N TYR A 14 -10.53 -4.54 3.51
CA TYR A 14 -10.54 -5.42 2.34
C TYR A 14 -9.19 -5.47 1.63
N ALA A 15 -8.14 -4.88 2.23
CA ALA A 15 -6.79 -4.98 1.72
C ALA A 15 -6.25 -6.40 1.90
N ARG A 16 -5.56 -6.92 0.87
CA ARG A 16 -4.74 -8.14 0.97
C ARG A 16 -3.29 -7.77 1.19
N THR A 17 -2.68 -8.38 2.18
CA THR A 17 -1.23 -8.30 2.40
C THR A 17 -0.59 -9.44 1.61
N GLU A 18 0.10 -9.12 0.52
CA GLU A 18 0.62 -10.09 -0.43
C GLU A 18 2.15 -10.21 -0.37
N GLY A 19 2.63 -11.46 -0.46
CA GLY A 19 4.04 -11.81 -0.28
C GLY A 19 4.96 -11.51 -1.46
N PHE A 20 6.25 -11.85 -1.30
CA PHE A 20 7.30 -11.53 -2.28
C PHE A 20 7.12 -12.23 -3.64
N ASP A 21 6.41 -13.35 -3.68
CA ASP A 21 6.11 -14.06 -4.93
C ASP A 21 4.86 -13.57 -5.66
N PHE A 22 4.06 -12.67 -5.07
CA PHE A 22 2.81 -12.22 -5.68
C PHE A 22 2.99 -11.57 -7.06
N LEU A 23 4.10 -10.85 -7.27
CA LEU A 23 4.42 -10.17 -8.55
C LEU A 23 5.32 -11.00 -9.47
N ARG A 24 5.63 -12.24 -9.10
CA ARG A 24 6.50 -13.12 -9.88
C ARG A 24 5.91 -13.30 -11.28
N ASN A 25 6.70 -12.96 -12.29
CA ASN A 25 6.35 -13.04 -13.71
C ASN A 25 5.11 -12.21 -14.12
N LYS A 26 4.69 -11.25 -13.29
CA LYS A 26 3.60 -10.33 -13.61
C LYS A 26 4.13 -9.03 -14.19
N ARG A 27 3.38 -8.46 -15.13
CA ARG A 27 3.58 -7.11 -15.66
C ARG A 27 2.90 -6.12 -14.73
N VAL A 28 3.58 -5.05 -14.36
CA VAL A 28 3.08 -4.11 -13.34
C VAL A 28 3.26 -2.68 -13.82
N ALA A 29 2.17 -1.92 -13.94
CA ALA A 29 2.26 -0.50 -14.23
C ALA A 29 2.68 0.26 -12.96
N VAL A 30 3.59 1.21 -13.08
CA VAL A 30 4.12 2.03 -11.99
C VAL A 30 3.85 3.49 -12.31
N ASP A 31 3.10 4.15 -11.43
CA ASP A 31 2.95 5.59 -11.44
C ASP A 31 4.27 6.25 -11.01
N LEU A 32 5.02 6.75 -12.00
CA LEU A 32 6.36 7.31 -11.77
C LEU A 32 6.28 8.69 -11.11
N SER A 33 5.26 9.49 -11.45
CA SER A 33 5.00 10.77 -10.80
C SER A 33 4.82 10.60 -9.30
N PHE A 34 4.05 9.60 -8.88
CA PHE A 34 3.87 9.28 -7.46
C PHE A 34 5.19 8.89 -6.79
N TRP A 35 6.02 8.05 -7.41
CA TRP A 35 7.34 7.69 -6.85
C TRP A 35 8.28 8.89 -6.71
N ILE A 36 8.26 9.80 -7.69
CA ILE A 36 9.02 11.04 -7.62
C ILE A 36 8.47 11.89 -6.47
N VAL A 37 7.17 12.17 -6.36
CA VAL A 37 6.69 13.00 -5.23
C VAL A 37 6.98 12.33 -3.86
N GLN A 38 6.93 11.00 -3.78
CA GLN A 38 7.16 10.29 -2.53
C GLN A 38 8.58 10.49 -1.95
N HIS A 39 9.62 10.68 -2.79
CA HIS A 39 10.99 10.84 -2.27
C HIS A 39 11.16 12.11 -1.43
N GLU A 40 10.45 13.20 -1.76
CA GLU A 40 10.47 14.47 -1.02
C GLU A 40 10.05 14.27 0.45
N THR A 41 9.21 13.26 0.71
CA THR A 41 8.72 12.92 2.06
C THR A 41 9.48 11.75 2.71
N ALA A 42 10.05 10.85 1.91
CA ALA A 42 10.67 9.62 2.39
C ALA A 42 12.12 9.82 2.85
N ILE A 43 12.89 10.68 2.18
CA ILE A 43 14.30 10.90 2.49
C ILE A 43 14.41 12.20 3.30
N LYS A 44 14.54 12.05 4.62
CA LYS A 44 14.62 13.18 5.59
C LYS A 44 16.03 13.76 5.72
N THR A 45 17.02 13.18 5.05
CA THR A 45 18.43 13.58 5.07
C THR A 45 18.83 14.22 3.75
N ASN A 46 19.96 14.94 3.73
CA ASN A 46 20.45 15.68 2.57
C ASN A 46 21.05 14.75 1.50
N ALA A 47 20.28 13.77 1.02
CA ALA A 47 20.71 12.83 -0.01
C ALA A 47 20.74 13.52 -1.37
N ARG A 48 21.78 13.23 -2.15
CA ARG A 48 21.91 13.75 -3.52
C ARG A 48 20.94 13.02 -4.45
N SER A 49 20.19 13.78 -5.26
CA SER A 49 19.22 13.28 -6.24
C SER A 49 18.38 12.10 -5.72
N PRO A 50 17.61 12.30 -4.64
CA PRO A 50 16.86 11.25 -3.94
C PRO A 50 15.89 10.48 -4.84
N HIS A 51 15.31 11.15 -5.85
CA HIS A 51 14.47 10.53 -6.89
C HIS A 51 15.20 9.42 -7.66
N LEU A 52 16.47 9.65 -8.04
CA LEU A 52 17.26 8.67 -8.77
C LEU A 52 17.65 7.49 -7.90
N ARG A 53 18.11 7.75 -6.67
CA ARG A 53 18.45 6.69 -5.71
C ARG A 53 17.25 5.78 -5.46
N LEU A 54 16.08 6.35 -5.17
CA LEU A 54 14.87 5.59 -4.90
C LEU A 54 14.40 4.80 -6.15
N SER A 55 14.40 5.44 -7.32
CA SER A 55 13.99 4.81 -8.58
C SER A 55 14.91 3.64 -8.94
N PHE A 56 16.23 3.80 -8.76
CA PHE A 56 17.22 2.74 -8.97
C PHE A 56 16.91 1.51 -8.10
N PHE A 57 16.84 1.69 -6.77
CA PHE A 57 16.65 0.55 -5.85
C PHE A 57 15.29 -0.10 -6.01
N ARG A 58 14.21 0.68 -6.20
CA ARG A 58 12.88 0.12 -6.41
C ARG A 58 12.79 -0.66 -7.71
N THR A 59 13.41 -0.18 -8.79
CA THR A 59 13.45 -0.89 -10.09
C THR A 59 14.18 -2.22 -9.96
N VAL A 60 15.39 -2.21 -9.40
CA VAL A 60 16.17 -3.44 -9.15
C VAL A 60 15.38 -4.41 -8.26
N THR A 61 14.71 -3.88 -7.23
CA THR A 61 13.91 -4.70 -6.30
C THR A 61 12.69 -5.31 -6.99
N LEU A 62 11.89 -4.54 -7.73
CA LEU A 62 10.74 -5.05 -8.47
C LEU A 62 11.16 -6.15 -9.45
N PHE A 63 12.24 -5.92 -10.19
CA PHE A 63 12.68 -6.86 -11.21
C PHE A 63 13.30 -8.12 -10.62
N ALA A 64 14.31 -7.99 -9.74
CA ALA A 64 15.08 -9.12 -9.25
C ALA A 64 14.44 -9.81 -8.04
N LYS A 65 14.03 -9.04 -7.03
CA LYS A 65 13.49 -9.58 -5.76
C LYS A 65 12.08 -10.14 -5.96
N PHE A 66 11.19 -9.32 -6.53
CA PHE A 66 9.79 -9.67 -6.76
C PHE A 66 9.57 -10.41 -8.08
N GLY A 67 10.54 -10.39 -9.00
CA GLY A 67 10.40 -11.06 -10.30
C GLY A 67 9.35 -10.42 -11.21
N ALA A 68 9.02 -9.15 -11.00
CA ALA A 68 8.04 -8.41 -11.79
C ALA A 68 8.64 -7.91 -13.12
N PHE A 69 7.76 -7.49 -14.02
CA PHE A 69 8.06 -6.80 -15.27
C PHE A 69 7.44 -5.40 -15.22
N PRO A 70 8.16 -4.40 -14.68
CA PRO A 70 7.59 -3.08 -14.47
C PRO A 70 7.44 -2.30 -15.79
N VAL A 71 6.35 -1.54 -15.91
CA VAL A 71 6.10 -0.55 -16.97
C VAL A 71 5.88 0.78 -16.29
N PHE A 72 6.68 1.78 -16.60
CA PHE A 72 6.58 3.08 -15.95
C PHE A 72 5.65 3.99 -16.72
N VAL A 73 4.79 4.71 -16.01
CA VAL A 73 3.82 5.62 -16.60
C VAL A 73 4.06 7.04 -16.07
N LEU A 74 4.19 7.98 -16.99
CA LEU A 74 4.36 9.40 -16.75
C LEU A 74 3.01 10.13 -16.85
N ASP A 75 2.84 11.16 -16.02
CA ASP A 75 1.77 12.13 -16.22
C ASP A 75 2.00 12.91 -17.53
N GLY A 76 0.90 13.16 -18.24
CA GLY A 76 0.86 14.12 -19.34
C GLY A 76 0.35 15.48 -18.88
N THR A 77 -0.54 16.07 -19.69
CA THR A 77 -1.07 17.40 -19.40
C THR A 77 -2.26 17.30 -18.45
N PRO A 78 -2.20 17.89 -17.24
CA PRO A 78 -3.30 17.82 -16.29
C PRO A 78 -4.54 18.56 -16.83
N SER A 79 -5.73 18.06 -16.51
CA SER A 79 -6.98 18.74 -16.87
C SER A 79 -7.04 20.16 -16.26
N PRO A 80 -7.80 21.10 -16.88
CA PRO A 80 -8.02 22.43 -16.30
C PRO A 80 -8.62 22.37 -14.89
N LEU A 81 -9.50 21.39 -14.64
CA LEU A 81 -10.10 21.14 -13.33
C LEU A 81 -9.05 20.74 -12.29
N LYS A 82 -8.16 19.77 -12.60
CA LYS A 82 -7.08 19.35 -11.69
C LYS A 82 -6.09 20.49 -11.44
N SER A 83 -5.78 21.28 -12.47
CA SER A 83 -4.92 22.46 -12.34
C SER A 83 -5.51 23.50 -11.39
N LYS A 84 -6.80 23.83 -11.54
CA LYS A 84 -7.52 24.74 -10.64
C LYS A 84 -7.58 24.18 -9.21
N ALA A 85 -7.85 22.89 -9.04
CA ALA A 85 -7.90 22.23 -7.74
C ALA A 85 -6.53 22.24 -7.04
N ARG A 86 -5.43 21.98 -7.77
CA ARG A 86 -4.04 22.10 -7.25
C ARG A 86 -3.74 23.52 -6.77
N ILE A 87 -4.11 24.54 -7.55
CA ILE A 87 -3.95 25.94 -7.16
C ILE A 87 -4.75 26.24 -5.89
N MET A 88 -6.02 25.82 -5.82
CA MET A 88 -6.88 26.01 -4.65
C MET A 88 -6.31 25.31 -3.39
N ARG A 89 -5.79 24.09 -3.53
CA ARG A 89 -5.11 23.37 -2.43
C ARG A 89 -3.89 24.15 -1.94
N PHE A 90 -3.08 24.67 -2.85
CA PHE A 90 -1.92 25.47 -2.49
C PHE A 90 -2.30 26.70 -1.68
N PHE A 91 -3.30 27.48 -2.11
CA PHE A 91 -3.77 28.66 -1.36
C PHE A 91 -4.30 28.30 0.04
N ARG A 92 -5.12 27.24 0.15
CA ARG A 92 -5.65 26.76 1.43
C ARG A 92 -4.54 26.35 2.41
N LEU A 93 -3.48 25.70 1.92
CA LEU A 93 -2.35 25.27 2.73
C LEU A 93 -1.44 26.45 3.15
N SER A 94 -1.31 27.45 2.29
CA SER A 94 -0.54 28.67 2.55
C SER A 94 -1.25 29.68 3.45
N GLY A 95 -2.53 29.43 3.81
CA GLY A 95 -3.30 30.33 4.68
C GLY A 95 -3.71 31.66 4.02
N MET A 96 -3.63 31.74 2.70
CA MET A 96 -4.05 32.90 1.91
C MET A 96 -5.50 32.73 1.48
N ASP A 97 -6.31 33.78 1.57
CA ASP A 97 -7.75 33.71 1.25
C ASP A 97 -7.98 33.56 -0.27
N ALA A 98 -8.97 32.76 -0.65
CA ALA A 98 -9.25 32.43 -2.06
C ALA A 98 -9.86 33.61 -2.84
N SER A 99 -10.34 34.65 -2.13
CA SER A 99 -10.89 35.89 -2.69
C SER A 99 -9.82 36.86 -3.18
N ASP A 100 -8.59 36.75 -2.66
CA ASP A 100 -7.43 37.48 -3.17
C ASP A 100 -6.66 36.58 -4.13
N LEU A 101 -7.26 36.18 -5.26
CA LEU A 101 -6.51 35.57 -6.36
C LEU A 101 -5.57 36.63 -6.94
N PRO A 102 -4.26 36.69 -6.57
CA PRO A 102 -3.35 37.55 -7.29
C PRO A 102 -3.06 36.83 -8.61
N LYS A 103 -2.59 37.57 -9.61
CA LYS A 103 -1.75 36.95 -10.64
C LYS A 103 -0.56 36.36 -9.86
N VAL A 104 -0.62 35.05 -9.59
CA VAL A 104 0.32 34.34 -8.72
C VAL A 104 1.74 34.77 -9.07
N GLU A 105 2.56 35.07 -8.08
CA GLU A 105 4.00 35.28 -8.25
C GLU A 105 4.58 34.08 -9.02
N ASP A 106 4.76 34.27 -10.33
CA ASP A 106 5.11 33.23 -11.29
C ASP A 106 6.39 32.47 -10.91
N ARG A 107 7.30 33.09 -10.15
CA ARG A 107 8.66 32.55 -9.95
C ARG A 107 8.69 31.27 -9.10
N ILE A 108 7.96 31.19 -7.99
CA ILE A 108 8.05 30.04 -7.06
C ILE A 108 7.30 28.80 -7.61
N SER A 109 6.20 29.03 -8.33
CA SER A 109 5.44 27.95 -8.99
C SER A 109 6.19 27.41 -10.21
N VAL A 110 6.77 28.29 -11.02
CA VAL A 110 7.57 27.91 -12.19
C VAL A 110 8.83 27.15 -11.78
N ASP A 111 9.54 27.58 -10.73
CA ASP A 111 10.75 26.90 -10.27
C ASP A 111 10.48 25.50 -9.71
N ARG A 112 9.38 25.30 -8.96
CA ARG A 112 8.98 23.97 -8.49
C ARG A 112 8.62 23.04 -9.64
N ASN A 113 7.83 23.52 -10.60
CA ASN A 113 7.49 22.75 -11.79
C ASN A 113 8.73 22.42 -12.62
N ARG A 114 9.70 23.34 -12.70
CA ARG A 114 10.99 23.11 -13.39
C ARG A 114 11.84 22.06 -12.69
N LYS A 115 11.94 22.10 -11.35
CA LYS A 115 12.65 21.08 -10.56
C LYS A 115 12.00 19.71 -10.73
N PHE A 116 10.68 19.61 -10.62
CA PHE A 116 9.95 18.36 -10.83
C PHE A 116 10.17 17.81 -12.24
N ALA A 117 10.02 18.65 -13.28
CA ALA A 117 10.27 18.24 -14.66
C ALA A 117 11.71 17.77 -14.90
N LYS A 118 12.69 18.36 -14.19
CA LYS A 118 14.07 17.88 -14.22
C LYS A 118 14.18 16.48 -13.59
N CYS A 119 13.60 16.27 -12.41
CA CYS A 119 13.59 14.96 -11.75
C CYS A 119 12.94 13.88 -12.62
N VAL A 120 11.83 14.22 -13.30
CA VAL A 120 11.15 13.33 -14.26
C VAL A 120 12.12 12.92 -15.36
N LYS A 121 12.77 13.89 -16.03
CA LYS A 121 13.72 13.59 -17.12
C LYS A 121 14.87 12.69 -16.69
N GLU A 122 15.47 13.00 -15.53
CA GLU A 122 16.57 12.19 -15.00
C GLU A 122 16.10 10.75 -14.66
N CYS A 123 14.89 10.58 -14.11
CA CYS A 123 14.32 9.26 -13.87
C CYS A 123 14.01 8.50 -15.17
N VAL A 124 13.50 9.18 -16.20
CA VAL A 124 13.24 8.54 -17.51
C VAL A 124 14.54 8.04 -18.12
N GLU A 125 15.59 8.86 -18.14
CA GLU A 125 16.91 8.46 -18.65
C GLU A 125 17.46 7.25 -17.87
N LEU A 126 17.36 7.26 -16.54
CA LEU A 126 17.73 6.11 -15.70
C LEU A 126 17.01 4.82 -16.12
N LEU A 127 15.69 4.90 -16.32
CA LEU A 127 14.85 3.75 -16.66
C LEU A 127 15.10 3.23 -18.07
N GLU A 128 15.34 4.13 -19.04
CA GLU A 128 15.75 3.77 -20.39
C GLU A 128 17.12 3.07 -20.40
N LEU A 129 18.07 3.54 -19.58
CA LEU A 129 19.36 2.89 -19.39
C LEU A 129 19.23 1.50 -18.74
N PHE A 130 18.22 1.28 -17.89
CA PHE A 130 17.84 -0.04 -17.40
C PHE A 130 17.15 -0.92 -18.44
N GLY A 131 16.70 -0.37 -19.57
CA GLY A 131 15.90 -1.08 -20.58
C GLY A 131 14.43 -1.26 -20.21
N MET A 132 13.88 -0.40 -19.35
CA MET A 132 12.48 -0.48 -18.93
C MET A 132 11.55 0.27 -19.90
N PRO A 133 10.34 -0.25 -20.18
CA PRO A 133 9.36 0.49 -20.94
C PRO A 133 8.81 1.66 -20.12
N VAL A 134 8.84 2.86 -20.72
CA VAL A 134 8.30 4.10 -20.17
C VAL A 134 7.23 4.62 -21.13
N LEU A 135 6.04 4.87 -20.60
CA LEU A 135 4.88 5.36 -21.34
C LEU A 135 4.48 6.74 -20.81
N GLU A 136 3.91 7.57 -21.67
CA GLU A 136 3.35 8.86 -21.31
C GLU A 136 1.82 8.83 -21.46
N ALA A 137 1.12 9.21 -20.39
CA ALA A 137 -0.33 9.36 -20.42
C ALA A 137 -0.73 10.66 -21.12
N LYS A 138 -1.90 10.70 -21.76
CA LYS A 138 -2.48 11.96 -22.29
C LYS A 138 -2.76 12.97 -21.18
N GLY A 139 -3.17 12.47 -20.01
CA GLY A 139 -3.52 13.25 -18.84
C GLY A 139 -2.79 12.77 -17.61
N GLU A 140 -3.33 11.74 -16.97
CA GLU A 140 -2.91 11.32 -15.63
C GLU A 140 -2.37 9.89 -15.66
N ALA A 141 -1.27 9.67 -14.95
CA ALA A 141 -0.57 8.39 -14.97
C ALA A 141 -1.45 7.24 -14.44
N GLU A 142 -2.24 7.49 -13.38
CA GLU A 142 -3.19 6.56 -12.79
C GLU A 142 -4.28 6.12 -13.79
N ALA A 143 -4.67 7.01 -14.70
CA ALA A 143 -5.67 6.71 -15.73
C ALA A 143 -5.12 5.73 -16.77
N LEU A 144 -3.90 5.98 -17.27
CA LEU A 144 -3.25 5.05 -18.20
C LEU A 144 -2.85 3.73 -17.49
N CYS A 145 -2.42 3.77 -16.23
CA CYS A 145 -2.19 2.55 -15.44
C CYS A 145 -3.46 1.68 -15.37
N ALA A 146 -4.60 2.30 -15.05
CA ALA A 146 -5.90 1.63 -14.96
C ALA A 146 -6.37 1.09 -16.32
N GLU A 147 -6.16 1.84 -17.41
CA GLU A 147 -6.43 1.39 -18.78
C GLU A 147 -5.62 0.12 -19.12
N LEU A 148 -4.30 0.15 -18.89
CA LEU A 148 -3.44 -1.00 -19.14
C LEU A 148 -3.86 -2.23 -18.32
N ASN A 149 -4.32 -2.03 -17.08
CA ASN A 149 -4.75 -3.13 -16.22
C ASN A 149 -6.14 -3.67 -16.61
N SER A 150 -7.07 -2.80 -16.94
CA SER A 150 -8.42 -3.20 -17.36
C SER A 150 -8.39 -3.99 -18.67
N LYS A 151 -7.55 -3.57 -19.63
CA LYS A 151 -7.31 -4.23 -20.93
C LYS A 151 -6.40 -5.46 -20.85
N GLY A 152 -5.73 -5.71 -19.73
CA GLY A 152 -4.89 -6.90 -19.51
C GLY A 152 -3.46 -6.79 -20.07
N PHE A 153 -2.99 -5.59 -20.40
CA PHE A 153 -1.58 -5.34 -20.73
C PHE A 153 -0.68 -5.43 -19.49
N VAL A 154 -1.22 -5.13 -18.31
CA VAL A 154 -0.55 -5.32 -17.02
C VAL A 154 -1.48 -6.01 -16.01
N ASP A 155 -0.90 -6.71 -15.05
CA ASP A 155 -1.62 -7.49 -14.04
C ASP A 155 -1.98 -6.66 -12.80
N ALA A 156 -1.23 -5.59 -12.52
CA ALA A 156 -1.47 -4.69 -11.39
C ALA A 156 -0.94 -3.27 -11.63
N CYS A 157 -1.45 -2.30 -10.88
CA CYS A 157 -1.00 -0.90 -10.84
C CYS A 157 -0.38 -0.56 -9.48
N ILE A 158 0.86 -0.07 -9.44
CA ILE A 158 1.48 0.49 -8.24
C ILE A 158 1.19 1.99 -8.21
N THR A 159 0.24 2.40 -7.38
CA THR A 159 -0.08 3.81 -7.10
C THR A 159 -0.82 3.91 -5.77
N ALA A 160 -0.59 4.98 -5.00
CA ALA A 160 -1.37 5.30 -3.81
C ALA A 160 -2.55 6.23 -4.10
N ASP A 161 -2.76 6.59 -5.37
CA ASP A 161 -3.93 7.33 -5.79
C ASP A 161 -5.13 6.40 -5.94
N SER A 162 -6.23 6.76 -5.28
CA SER A 162 -7.46 5.97 -5.35
C SER A 162 -8.25 6.18 -6.65
N ASP A 163 -7.93 7.22 -7.42
CA ASP A 163 -8.55 7.50 -8.71
C ASP A 163 -8.28 6.39 -9.73
N ALA A 164 -7.24 5.57 -9.53
CA ALA A 164 -7.01 4.36 -10.32
C ALA A 164 -8.24 3.44 -10.40
N PHE A 165 -9.01 3.30 -9.31
CA PHE A 165 -10.26 2.51 -9.33
C PHE A 165 -11.38 3.19 -10.12
N LEU A 166 -11.43 4.52 -10.11
CA LEU A 166 -12.42 5.29 -10.85
C LEU A 166 -12.16 5.17 -12.36
N PHE A 167 -10.89 5.15 -12.76
CA PHE A 167 -10.44 4.84 -14.11
C PHE A 167 -10.50 3.34 -14.48
N GLY A 168 -10.94 2.47 -13.56
CA GLY A 168 -11.23 1.06 -13.85
C GLY A 168 -10.10 0.05 -13.59
N ALA A 169 -9.10 0.40 -12.78
CA ALA A 169 -8.10 -0.55 -12.32
C ALA A 169 -8.76 -1.72 -11.56
N LYS A 170 -8.34 -2.95 -11.86
CA LYS A 170 -8.83 -4.18 -11.22
C LYS A 170 -7.97 -4.58 -10.03
N CYS A 171 -6.66 -4.28 -10.06
CA CYS A 171 -5.71 -4.59 -8.99
C CYS A 171 -4.78 -3.41 -8.73
N VAL A 172 -4.90 -2.79 -7.54
CA VAL A 172 -4.07 -1.65 -7.11
C VAL A 172 -3.19 -2.04 -5.94
N ILE A 173 -1.89 -1.79 -6.07
CA ILE A 173 -0.89 -1.96 -5.02
C ILE A 173 -0.59 -0.57 -4.46
N LYS A 174 -1.24 -0.26 -3.33
CA LYS A 174 -1.20 1.07 -2.72
C LYS A 174 0.13 1.37 -2.05
N SER A 175 0.69 0.36 -1.39
CA SER A 175 1.92 0.51 -0.63
C SER A 175 2.90 -0.61 -0.94
N PHE A 176 4.13 -0.19 -1.25
CA PHE A 176 5.26 -1.04 -1.57
C PHE A 176 6.35 -0.79 -0.52
N HIS A 177 6.45 -1.70 0.46
CA HIS A 177 7.44 -1.62 1.54
C HIS A 177 8.46 -2.75 1.40
N PRO A 178 9.48 -2.59 0.55
CA PRO A 178 10.40 -3.68 0.22
C PRO A 178 11.20 -4.20 1.43
N ASN A 179 11.33 -3.39 2.49
CA ASN A 179 12.25 -3.59 3.61
C ASN A 179 11.59 -3.42 5.00
N SER A 180 10.32 -3.83 5.17
CA SER A 180 9.69 -3.89 6.49
C SER A 180 10.43 -4.89 7.40
N LYS A 181 11.34 -4.39 8.24
CA LYS A 181 11.91 -5.20 9.33
C LYS A 181 10.78 -5.58 10.28
N ALA A 182 10.47 -6.87 10.35
CA ALA A 182 9.53 -7.45 11.29
C ALA A 182 10.07 -7.27 12.72
N LYS A 183 9.82 -6.10 13.34
CA LYS A 183 10.26 -5.85 14.71
C LYS A 183 9.45 -6.60 15.76
N HIS A 184 8.29 -7.19 15.44
CA HIS A 184 7.57 -8.07 16.36
C HIS A 184 6.69 -9.08 15.60
N LEU A 185 6.98 -10.37 15.79
CA LEU A 185 6.17 -11.61 15.68
C LEU A 185 5.15 -11.84 14.52
N HIS A 186 4.90 -10.87 13.64
CA HIS A 186 4.09 -11.04 12.43
C HIS A 186 4.89 -10.54 11.23
N MET A 187 5.17 -11.44 10.28
CA MET A 187 5.73 -11.10 8.98
C MET A 187 4.73 -10.15 8.30
N GLN A 188 5.04 -8.86 8.25
CA GLN A 188 4.21 -7.92 7.52
C GLN A 188 4.59 -8.03 6.05
N GLU A 189 3.71 -8.66 5.27
CA GLU A 189 3.92 -8.85 3.83
C GLU A 189 4.21 -7.50 3.16
N PRO A 190 5.09 -7.47 2.15
CA PRO A 190 5.64 -6.23 1.59
C PRO A 190 4.65 -5.40 0.77
N LEU A 191 3.53 -5.98 0.34
CA LEU A 191 2.58 -5.38 -0.58
C LEU A 191 1.19 -5.24 0.06
N GLU A 192 0.65 -4.02 0.05
CA GLU A 192 -0.75 -3.75 0.39
C GLU A 192 -1.55 -3.65 -0.92
N CYS A 193 -2.29 -4.71 -1.24
CA CYS A 193 -3.02 -4.89 -2.49
C CYS A 193 -4.52 -4.74 -2.27
N TYR A 194 -5.21 -4.17 -3.25
CA TYR A 194 -6.66 -4.01 -3.30
C TYR A 194 -7.17 -4.51 -4.64
N PHE A 195 -8.16 -5.39 -4.60
CA PHE A 195 -8.80 -5.96 -5.78
C PHE A 195 -10.21 -5.43 -5.92
N MET A 196 -10.58 -4.99 -7.13
CA MET A 196 -11.93 -4.52 -7.41
C MET A 196 -12.98 -5.60 -7.08
N SER A 197 -12.67 -6.87 -7.35
CA SER A 197 -13.55 -8.00 -7.02
C SER A 197 -13.86 -8.13 -5.52
N ASP A 198 -12.91 -7.80 -4.65
CA ASP A 198 -13.11 -7.87 -3.20
C ASP A 198 -13.96 -6.69 -2.72
N ILE A 199 -13.75 -5.50 -3.29
CA ILE A 199 -14.54 -4.30 -3.03
C ILE A 199 -16.00 -4.54 -3.45
N GLU A 200 -16.21 -5.12 -4.63
CA GLU A 200 -17.53 -5.48 -5.14
C GLU A 200 -18.20 -6.53 -4.25
N ALA A 201 -17.49 -7.60 -3.89
CA ALA A 201 -18.05 -8.68 -3.07
C ALA A 201 -18.40 -8.22 -1.65
N ALA A 202 -17.60 -7.33 -1.05
CA ALA A 202 -17.78 -6.94 0.35
C ALA A 202 -18.67 -5.69 0.53
N LEU A 203 -18.61 -4.73 -0.39
CA LEU A 203 -19.34 -3.46 -0.27
C LEU A 203 -20.47 -3.33 -1.30
N GLY A 204 -20.55 -4.19 -2.32
CA GLY A 204 -21.49 -4.04 -3.42
C GLY A 204 -21.21 -2.82 -4.30
N LEU A 205 -19.99 -2.28 -4.26
CA LEU A 205 -19.60 -1.06 -4.98
C LEU A 205 -18.83 -1.41 -6.25
N ASN A 206 -19.40 -1.08 -7.40
CA ASN A 206 -18.76 -1.19 -8.72
C ASN A 206 -18.17 0.16 -9.18
N ARG A 207 -17.52 0.22 -10.35
CA ARG A 207 -16.84 1.44 -10.87
C ARG A 207 -17.73 2.69 -10.86
N LYS A 208 -18.98 2.63 -11.34
CA LYS A 208 -19.86 3.82 -11.39
C LYS A 208 -20.31 4.25 -9.98
N HIS A 209 -20.45 3.32 -9.05
CA HIS A 209 -20.67 3.66 -7.64
C HIS A 209 -19.47 4.40 -7.03
N LEU A 210 -18.24 3.98 -7.32
CA LEU A 210 -17.04 4.66 -6.84
C LEU A 210 -16.93 6.08 -7.42
N ILE A 211 -17.24 6.25 -8.71
CA ILE A 211 -17.34 7.57 -9.35
C ILE A 211 -18.43 8.41 -8.68
N ALA A 212 -19.60 7.85 -8.40
CA ALA A 212 -20.68 8.56 -7.70
C ALA A 212 -20.25 9.02 -6.29
N ILE A 213 -19.55 8.16 -5.54
CA ILE A 213 -18.98 8.51 -4.23
C ILE A 213 -17.98 9.67 -4.37
N SER A 214 -17.09 9.62 -5.37
CA SER A 214 -16.07 10.66 -5.56
C SER A 214 -16.66 12.01 -5.95
N LEU A 215 -17.78 12.04 -6.66
CA LEU A 215 -18.53 13.27 -6.94
C LEU A 215 -19.22 13.81 -5.68
N LEU A 216 -19.79 12.93 -4.85
CA LEU A 216 -20.51 13.33 -3.63
C LEU A 216 -19.59 13.84 -2.52
N VAL A 217 -18.43 13.20 -2.33
CA VAL A 217 -17.50 13.49 -1.24
C VAL A 217 -16.42 14.50 -1.65
N GLY A 218 -16.16 14.61 -2.96
CA GLY A 218 -15.06 15.38 -3.53
C GLY A 218 -13.88 14.48 -3.92
N ASN A 219 -13.05 14.98 -4.83
CA ASN A 219 -11.92 14.28 -5.45
C ASN A 219 -10.79 15.27 -5.79
N ASP A 220 -9.81 14.85 -6.57
CA ASP A 220 -8.65 15.67 -6.95
C ASP A 220 -8.95 16.79 -7.95
N HIS A 221 -10.12 16.78 -8.58
CA HIS A 221 -10.58 17.79 -9.54
C HIS A 221 -11.62 18.73 -8.95
N ASP A 222 -12.45 18.25 -8.04
CA ASP A 222 -13.44 19.01 -7.29
C ASP A 222 -13.33 18.71 -5.80
N LEU A 223 -12.75 19.67 -5.06
CA LEU A 223 -12.49 19.54 -3.63
C LEU A 223 -13.75 19.68 -2.77
N SER A 224 -14.84 20.18 -3.34
CA SER A 224 -16.06 20.54 -2.62
C SER A 224 -16.96 19.33 -2.41
N GLY A 225 -17.12 18.53 -3.47
CA GLY A 225 -18.20 17.56 -3.55
C GLY A 225 -19.55 18.22 -3.28
N VAL A 226 -20.49 17.47 -2.69
CA VAL A 226 -21.76 18.01 -2.22
C VAL A 226 -21.63 18.44 -0.76
N GLN A 227 -21.94 19.71 -0.48
CA GLN A 227 -21.76 20.24 0.86
C GLN A 227 -22.53 19.46 1.93
N GLY A 228 -21.81 18.97 2.94
CA GLY A 228 -22.38 18.23 4.06
C GLY A 228 -22.75 16.77 3.74
N VAL A 229 -22.25 16.21 2.64
CA VAL A 229 -22.28 14.77 2.36
C VAL A 229 -20.87 14.21 2.61
N GLY A 230 -20.73 13.38 3.64
CA GLY A 230 -19.48 12.66 3.94
C GLY A 230 -19.46 11.25 3.36
N LEU A 231 -18.32 10.55 3.49
CA LEU A 231 -18.10 9.24 2.91
C LEU A 231 -19.17 8.20 3.31
N ASP A 232 -19.47 8.04 4.60
CA ASP A 232 -20.50 7.09 5.07
C ASP A 232 -21.89 7.38 4.50
N THR A 233 -22.20 8.68 4.33
CA THR A 233 -23.49 9.11 3.76
C THR A 233 -23.52 8.81 2.27
N ALA A 234 -22.41 9.04 1.55
CA ALA A 234 -22.28 8.76 0.13
C ALA A 234 -22.36 7.25 -0.15
N VAL A 235 -21.60 6.42 0.57
CA VAL A 235 -21.62 4.95 0.42
C VAL A 235 -23.05 4.42 0.62
N ARG A 236 -23.70 4.82 1.71
CA ARG A 236 -25.07 4.38 1.99
C ARG A 236 -26.07 4.84 0.92
N PHE A 237 -25.87 6.02 0.36
CA PHE A 237 -26.72 6.55 -0.68
C PHE A 237 -26.54 5.80 -2.00
N VAL A 238 -25.31 5.51 -2.42
CA VAL A 238 -25.06 4.84 -3.71
C VAL A 238 -25.48 3.37 -3.68
N GLN A 239 -25.36 2.69 -2.53
CA GLN A 239 -25.78 1.29 -2.34
C GLN A 239 -27.30 1.07 -2.51
N ASP A 240 -28.10 2.13 -2.49
CA ASP A 240 -29.54 2.05 -2.74
C ASP A 240 -29.89 1.87 -4.23
N TYR A 241 -28.91 1.94 -5.13
CA TYR A 241 -29.08 1.90 -6.58
C TYR A 241 -28.18 0.84 -7.22
N THR A 242 -28.51 0.43 -8.44
CA THR A 242 -27.61 -0.41 -9.25
C THR A 242 -26.55 0.43 -9.96
N ASP A 243 -25.48 -0.22 -10.46
CA ASP A 243 -24.35 0.47 -11.09
C ASP A 243 -24.77 1.26 -12.33
N ASP A 244 -25.70 0.74 -13.12
CA ASP A 244 -26.18 1.40 -14.33
C ASP A 244 -27.16 2.55 -14.06
N GLU A 245 -27.80 2.56 -12.88
CA GLU A 245 -28.78 3.56 -12.50
C GLU A 245 -28.15 4.75 -11.78
N ILE A 246 -27.10 4.54 -10.99
CA ILE A 246 -26.63 5.53 -10.01
C ILE A 246 -26.29 6.89 -10.63
N LEU A 247 -25.55 6.91 -11.75
CA LEU A 247 -25.15 8.17 -12.40
C LEU A 247 -26.35 8.89 -13.02
N ASN A 248 -27.29 8.14 -13.60
CA ASN A 248 -28.54 8.70 -14.12
C ASN A 248 -29.39 9.29 -12.99
N LYS A 249 -29.44 8.62 -11.83
CA LYS A 249 -30.14 9.13 -10.64
C LYS A 249 -29.51 10.39 -10.08
N LEU A 250 -28.18 10.50 -10.06
CA LEU A 250 -27.53 11.75 -9.68
C LEU A 250 -27.91 12.90 -10.64
N HIS A 251 -27.95 12.64 -11.96
CA HIS A 251 -28.43 13.62 -12.93
C HIS A 251 -29.90 14.00 -12.73
N GLU A 252 -30.79 13.03 -12.49
CA GLU A 252 -32.21 13.29 -12.20
C GLU A 252 -32.40 14.17 -10.95
N ILE A 253 -31.59 13.96 -9.91
CA ILE A 253 -31.69 14.73 -8.66
C ILE A 253 -31.11 16.13 -8.84
N GLY A 254 -29.94 16.24 -9.48
CA GLY A 254 -29.27 17.52 -9.72
C GLY A 254 -30.00 18.43 -10.71
N ASN A 255 -30.71 17.86 -11.70
CA ASN A 255 -31.47 18.61 -12.70
C ASN A 255 -32.90 18.97 -12.26
N LYS A 256 -33.38 18.44 -11.13
CA LYS A 256 -34.70 18.85 -10.60
C LYS A 256 -34.59 20.28 -10.11
N ASP A 257 -35.07 21.21 -10.93
CA ASP A 257 -35.31 22.59 -10.53
C ASP A 257 -36.01 22.60 -9.16
N ASN A 258 -35.47 23.40 -8.23
CA ASN A 258 -35.89 23.56 -6.84
C ASN A 258 -37.39 23.87 -6.61
N ARG A 259 -38.22 23.93 -7.66
CA ARG A 259 -39.65 24.22 -7.61
C ARG A 259 -40.54 22.99 -7.33
N VAL A 260 -40.09 21.76 -7.61
CA VAL A 260 -40.97 20.57 -7.51
C VAL A 260 -40.92 19.87 -6.14
N LEU A 261 -39.83 20.02 -5.38
CA LEU A 261 -39.71 19.40 -4.05
C LEU A 261 -40.55 20.12 -2.97
N GLN A 262 -40.95 21.37 -3.20
CA GLN A 262 -41.88 22.09 -2.33
C GLN A 262 -43.35 21.89 -2.73
N GLY A 263 -43.62 21.44 -3.97
CA GLY A 263 -44.96 21.15 -4.50
C GLY A 263 -45.50 19.73 -4.18
N GLY A 264 -44.63 18.79 -3.79
CA GLY A 264 -45.02 17.44 -3.38
C GLY A 264 -45.81 17.36 -2.07
N LEU A 265 -45.95 18.48 -1.35
CA LEU A 265 -46.77 18.60 -0.14
C LEU A 265 -48.25 18.94 -0.42
N GLN A 266 -48.67 19.12 -1.67
CA GLN A 266 -50.07 19.45 -2.01
C GLN A 266 -50.73 18.60 -3.11
N LEU A 267 -49.99 17.70 -3.78
CA LEU A 267 -50.51 16.89 -4.89
C LEU A 267 -50.73 15.40 -4.57
N ALA A 268 -50.90 15.08 -3.28
CA ALA A 268 -51.38 13.76 -2.83
C ALA A 268 -52.77 13.85 -2.17
N ASN A 269 -53.57 14.85 -2.53
CA ASN A 269 -54.91 15.04 -1.98
C ASN A 269 -56.03 15.12 -3.01
N ASP A 270 -55.77 14.88 -4.30
CA ASP A 270 -56.86 14.72 -5.26
C ASP A 270 -56.47 13.85 -6.46
N CYS A 271 -57.12 12.68 -6.49
CA CYS A 271 -57.49 11.85 -7.65
C CYS A 271 -57.04 10.39 -7.53
N GLY A 272 -58.01 9.51 -7.24
CA GLY A 272 -57.84 8.06 -7.35
C GLY A 272 -58.66 7.28 -6.33
N GLN A 273 -59.98 7.31 -6.45
CA GLN A 273 -60.85 6.30 -5.85
C GLN A 273 -60.44 4.92 -6.39
N SER A 274 -59.65 4.17 -5.64
CA SER A 274 -59.74 2.71 -5.63
C SER A 274 -60.26 2.31 -4.26
N SER A 275 -61.36 1.58 -4.27
CA SER A 275 -61.97 0.97 -3.11
C SER A 275 -60.99 -0.03 -2.51
N ASP A 276 -60.22 0.39 -1.53
CA ASP A 276 -59.59 -0.54 -0.61
C ASP A 276 -59.88 -0.11 0.84
N VAL A 277 -60.36 -1.08 1.59
CA VAL A 277 -61.04 -0.89 2.86
C VAL A 277 -60.10 -0.22 3.85
N ASN A 278 -60.52 0.91 4.41
CA ASN A 278 -59.88 1.57 5.56
C ASN A 278 -59.88 0.63 6.77
N LEU A 279 -58.96 -0.33 6.81
CA LEU A 279 -58.56 -1.03 8.02
C LEU A 279 -57.85 0.00 8.91
N ARG A 280 -58.64 0.73 9.72
CA ARG A 280 -58.12 1.55 10.81
C ARG A 280 -57.16 0.67 11.63
N LYS A 281 -55.86 0.91 11.52
CA LYS A 281 -54.81 0.19 12.27
C LYS A 281 -55.25 0.07 13.73
N ILE A 282 -55.57 -1.15 14.16
CA ILE A 282 -55.97 -1.43 15.53
C ILE A 282 -54.71 -1.25 16.38
N LYS A 283 -54.56 -0.08 16.99
CA LYS A 283 -53.48 0.19 17.95
C LYS A 283 -53.67 -0.73 19.14
N CYS A 284 -52.80 -1.72 19.29
CA CYS A 284 -52.80 -2.57 20.47
C CYS A 284 -52.41 -1.71 21.69
N SER A 285 -53.26 -1.69 22.71
CA SER A 285 -52.94 -1.01 23.97
C SER A 285 -51.92 -1.84 24.75
N HIS A 286 -50.92 -1.20 25.36
CA HIS A 286 -49.89 -1.87 26.16
C HIS A 286 -49.90 -1.39 27.60
N CYS A 287 -49.55 -2.28 28.53
CA CYS A 287 -49.52 -1.98 29.95
C CYS A 287 -48.33 -1.07 30.24
N SER A 288 -48.55 0.03 30.93
CA SER A 288 -47.48 0.98 31.26
C SER A 288 -46.43 0.42 32.21
N TYR A 289 -46.71 -0.68 32.91
CA TYR A 289 -45.81 -1.31 33.88
C TYR A 289 -44.96 -2.44 33.24
N CYS A 290 -45.57 -3.46 32.61
CA CYS A 290 -44.82 -4.55 31.96
C CYS A 290 -44.54 -4.35 30.47
N GLY A 291 -45.24 -3.45 29.79
CA GLY A 291 -45.06 -3.23 28.34
C GLY A 291 -45.74 -4.28 27.43
N HIS A 292 -46.40 -5.30 27.98
CA HIS A 292 -47.12 -6.33 27.21
C HIS A 292 -48.53 -5.88 26.77
N PRO A 293 -49.10 -6.50 25.72
CA PRO A 293 -50.46 -6.23 25.26
C PRO A 293 -51.52 -6.28 26.39
N GLY A 294 -52.43 -5.33 26.39
CA GLY A 294 -53.44 -5.10 27.43
C GLY A 294 -53.20 -3.79 28.20
N SER A 295 -54.22 -3.28 28.91
CA SER A 295 -54.05 -2.08 29.73
C SER A 295 -53.61 -2.42 31.16
N LYS A 296 -52.98 -1.48 31.88
CA LYS A 296 -52.64 -1.66 33.31
C LYS A 296 -53.87 -2.07 34.14
N ARG A 297 -55.05 -1.53 33.82
CA ARG A 297 -56.31 -1.90 34.50
C ARG A 297 -56.79 -3.31 34.16
N ALA A 298 -56.49 -3.80 32.96
CA ALA A 298 -56.81 -5.16 32.56
C ALA A 298 -55.92 -6.16 33.28
N HIS A 299 -54.60 -5.90 33.34
CA HIS A 299 -53.66 -6.77 34.04
C HIS A 299 -53.78 -6.77 35.57
N VAL A 300 -54.55 -5.83 36.13
CA VAL A 300 -54.96 -5.84 37.56
C VAL A 300 -56.17 -6.76 37.78
N LYS A 301 -56.98 -7.01 36.75
CA LYS A 301 -58.18 -7.86 36.83
C LYS A 301 -57.95 -9.29 36.36
N SER A 302 -57.00 -9.50 35.46
CA SER A 302 -56.58 -10.79 34.94
C SER A 302 -55.06 -10.85 34.85
N PRO A 303 -54.41 -11.98 35.18
CA PRO A 303 -52.95 -12.10 35.11
C PRO A 303 -52.44 -11.85 33.67
N CYS A 304 -51.28 -11.21 33.56
CA CYS A 304 -50.65 -10.96 32.26
C CYS A 304 -50.04 -12.25 31.73
N GLU A 305 -50.52 -12.75 30.59
CA GLU A 305 -50.08 -14.00 29.94
C GLU A 305 -48.58 -14.04 29.56
N TYR A 306 -47.94 -12.88 29.51
CA TYR A 306 -46.55 -12.72 29.07
C TYR A 306 -45.59 -12.43 30.24
N CYS A 307 -46.10 -12.28 31.46
CA CYS A 307 -45.26 -12.14 32.65
C CYS A 307 -45.19 -13.50 33.35
N ASP A 308 -43.99 -14.05 33.53
CA ASP A 308 -43.77 -15.22 34.39
C ASP A 308 -43.95 -14.84 35.86
N ALA A 309 -45.20 -14.65 36.28
CA ALA A 309 -45.57 -14.52 37.68
C ALA A 309 -45.94 -15.90 38.22
N SER A 310 -44.94 -16.64 38.73
CA SER A 310 -45.13 -17.99 39.28
C SER A 310 -46.05 -18.03 40.52
N GLN A 311 -46.45 -16.87 41.06
CA GLN A 311 -47.39 -16.75 42.18
C GLN A 311 -48.18 -15.44 42.03
N GLY A 312 -49.45 -15.55 41.65
CA GLY A 312 -50.57 -14.60 41.82
C GLY A 312 -50.30 -13.08 41.90
N ASP A 313 -50.89 -12.38 40.93
CA ASP A 313 -51.25 -10.94 40.94
C ASP A 313 -50.12 -9.90 40.79
N GLY A 314 -49.59 -9.80 39.56
CA GLY A 314 -48.94 -8.56 39.15
C GLY A 314 -48.23 -8.61 37.80
N CYS A 315 -48.26 -7.49 37.08
CA CYS A 315 -47.28 -7.24 36.01
C CYS A 315 -45.89 -7.12 36.61
N VAL A 316 -44.86 -7.62 35.92
CA VAL A 316 -43.44 -7.31 36.25
C VAL A 316 -43.04 -5.98 35.62
N LYS A 317 -42.17 -5.19 36.27
CA LYS A 317 -41.67 -3.93 35.70
C LYS A 317 -40.86 -4.22 34.44
N LYS A 318 -41.17 -3.53 33.34
CA LYS A 318 -40.42 -3.66 32.09
C LYS A 318 -38.92 -3.34 32.30
N PRO A 319 -38.00 -4.14 31.75
CA PRO A 319 -36.56 -3.85 31.80
C PRO A 319 -36.21 -2.61 30.96
N GLU A 320 -35.04 -2.03 31.22
CA GLU A 320 -34.53 -0.93 30.39
C GLU A 320 -34.33 -1.40 28.94
N GLY A 321 -34.83 -0.62 27.97
CA GLY A 321 -34.77 -0.99 26.56
C GLY A 321 -35.83 -2.00 26.08
N PHE A 322 -36.86 -2.32 26.89
CA PHE A 322 -37.94 -3.24 26.50
C PHE A 322 -38.56 -2.88 25.14
N LYS A 323 -38.59 -3.86 24.24
CA LYS A 323 -39.27 -3.80 22.94
C LYS A 323 -40.41 -4.82 22.94
N CYS A 324 -41.62 -4.36 22.63
CA CYS A 324 -42.74 -5.26 22.44
C CYS A 324 -42.60 -5.98 21.08
N ASN A 325 -42.85 -7.28 21.07
CA ASN A 325 -42.83 -8.16 19.89
C ASN A 325 -44.24 -8.49 19.38
N CYS A 326 -45.23 -7.65 19.67
CA CYS A 326 -46.56 -7.83 19.12
C CYS A 326 -46.59 -7.32 17.67
N SER A 327 -47.34 -8.02 16.81
CA SER A 327 -47.42 -7.71 15.38
C SER A 327 -47.69 -6.22 15.10
N SER A 328 -48.61 -5.57 15.84
CA SER A 328 -48.91 -4.14 15.62
C SER A 328 -47.75 -3.21 15.99
N CYS A 329 -47.00 -3.52 17.05
CA CYS A 329 -45.85 -2.68 17.45
C CYS A 329 -44.65 -2.92 16.54
N ASP A 330 -44.49 -4.14 16.03
CA ASP A 330 -43.46 -4.46 15.04
C ASP A 330 -43.74 -3.74 13.72
N THR A 331 -44.97 -3.78 13.21
CA THR A 331 -45.35 -3.04 12.00
C THR A 331 -45.21 -1.52 12.16
N ASP A 332 -45.59 -0.97 13.32
CA ASP A 332 -45.42 0.45 13.62
C ASP A 332 -43.93 0.85 13.70
N ARG A 333 -43.08 -0.04 14.21
CA ARG A 333 -41.62 0.16 14.27
C ARG A 333 -41.02 0.12 12.87
N GLU A 334 -41.38 -0.88 12.06
CA GLU A 334 -40.96 -0.97 10.66
C GLU A 334 -41.39 0.25 9.83
N GLU A 335 -42.63 0.72 10.00
CA GLU A 335 -43.11 1.93 9.33
C GLU A 335 -42.35 3.19 9.79
N LYS A 336 -42.06 3.31 11.09
CA LYS A 336 -41.23 4.42 11.61
C LYS A 336 -39.81 4.36 11.05
N GLU A 337 -39.21 3.19 10.96
CA GLU A 337 -37.88 3.02 10.36
C GLU A 337 -37.91 3.32 8.84
N LYS A 338 -38.95 2.88 8.11
CA LYS A 338 -39.16 3.27 6.70
C LYS A 338 -39.27 4.79 6.54
N LYS A 339 -40.10 5.46 7.35
CA LYS A 339 -40.23 6.94 7.33
C LYS A 339 -38.92 7.64 7.68
N LYS A 340 -38.14 7.12 8.64
CA LYS A 340 -36.81 7.67 8.95
C LYS A 340 -35.86 7.54 7.76
N GLN A 341 -35.88 6.39 7.07
CA GLN A 341 -35.06 6.16 5.89
C GLN A 341 -35.47 7.08 4.74
N GLU A 342 -36.76 7.22 4.45
CA GLU A 342 -37.29 8.16 3.44
C GLU A 342 -36.92 9.60 3.75
N ASN A 343 -37.13 10.04 5.00
CA ASN A 343 -36.75 11.40 5.42
C ASN A 343 -35.24 11.63 5.32
N TRP A 344 -34.43 10.62 5.64
CA TRP A 344 -32.98 10.72 5.43
C TRP A 344 -32.63 10.83 3.95
N ARG A 345 -33.21 9.98 3.09
CA ARG A 345 -32.99 10.03 1.64
C ARG A 345 -33.36 11.39 1.08
N LEU A 346 -34.51 11.93 1.46
CA LEU A 346 -34.98 13.26 1.04
C LEU A 346 -33.97 14.36 1.42
N ARG A 347 -33.40 14.31 2.63
CA ARG A 347 -32.37 15.26 3.06
C ARG A 347 -31.11 15.17 2.21
N VAL A 348 -30.67 13.98 1.83
CA VAL A 348 -29.49 13.80 0.97
C VAL A 348 -29.79 14.31 -0.45
N CYS A 349 -30.93 13.94 -1.03
CA CYS A 349 -31.36 14.44 -2.34
C CYS A 349 -31.47 15.97 -2.38
N ASN A 350 -31.98 16.59 -1.32
CA ASN A 350 -32.06 18.06 -1.22
C ASN A 350 -30.68 18.71 -1.21
N LYS A 351 -29.68 18.12 -0.54
CA LYS A 351 -28.30 18.63 -0.59
C LYS A 351 -27.73 18.54 -2.00
N ILE A 352 -27.95 17.42 -2.67
CA ILE A 352 -27.51 17.20 -4.06
C ILE A 352 -28.16 18.21 -5.02
N ALA A 353 -29.48 18.43 -4.91
CA ALA A 353 -30.22 19.34 -5.79
C ALA A 353 -29.87 20.83 -5.61
N VAL A 354 -29.28 21.20 -4.47
CA VAL A 354 -28.81 22.56 -4.20
C VAL A 354 -27.40 22.80 -4.75
N GLU A 355 -26.62 21.75 -4.99
CA GLU A 355 -25.24 21.86 -5.47
C GLU A 355 -25.22 22.33 -6.94
N PRO A 356 -24.57 23.48 -7.24
CA PRO A 356 -24.59 24.04 -8.59
C PRO A 356 -23.84 23.15 -9.58
N LYS A 357 -24.46 22.90 -10.73
CA LYS A 357 -23.87 22.12 -11.84
C LYS A 357 -23.48 20.69 -11.45
N PHE A 358 -24.21 20.11 -10.51
CA PHE A 358 -24.03 18.71 -10.10
C PHE A 358 -25.00 17.76 -10.84
N PRO A 359 -24.58 16.53 -11.18
CA PRO A 359 -23.21 16.03 -11.15
C PRO A 359 -22.40 16.54 -12.36
N SER A 360 -21.08 16.63 -12.20
CA SER A 360 -20.19 17.09 -13.28
C SER A 360 -20.11 16.05 -14.40
N SER A 361 -20.78 16.32 -15.53
CA SER A 361 -20.73 15.49 -16.73
C SER A 361 -19.32 15.37 -17.31
N GLU A 362 -18.47 16.38 -17.12
CA GLU A 362 -17.07 16.36 -17.58
C GLU A 362 -16.25 15.33 -16.80
N LEU A 363 -16.39 15.30 -15.46
CA LEU A 363 -15.69 14.34 -14.61
C LEU A 363 -16.19 12.91 -14.83
N ILE A 364 -17.50 12.72 -15.00
CA ILE A 364 -18.07 11.39 -15.32
C ILE A 364 -17.48 10.87 -16.63
N LYS A 365 -17.46 11.70 -17.69
CA LYS A 365 -16.88 11.31 -18.98
C LYS A 365 -15.40 11.02 -18.89
N MET A 366 -14.66 11.80 -18.10
CA MET A 366 -13.23 11.60 -17.89
C MET A 366 -12.94 10.25 -17.21
N TYR A 367 -13.60 9.95 -16.09
CA TYR A 367 -13.39 8.69 -15.38
C TYR A 367 -13.92 7.47 -16.11
N LEU A 368 -14.92 7.61 -17.00
CA LEU A 368 -15.43 6.51 -17.84
C LEU A 368 -14.75 6.41 -19.20
N CYS A 369 -13.83 7.32 -19.54
CA CYS A 369 -13.04 7.19 -20.76
C CYS A 369 -12.06 6.03 -20.61
N ASP A 370 -11.84 5.27 -21.69
CA ASP A 370 -10.84 4.19 -21.73
C ASP A 370 -9.75 4.49 -22.79
N ASN A 371 -9.47 5.78 -23.03
CA ASN A 371 -8.50 6.26 -24.02
C ASN A 371 -7.57 7.33 -23.42
N HIS A 372 -6.58 6.86 -22.68
CA HIS A 372 -5.56 7.64 -21.99
C HIS A 372 -4.17 7.46 -22.61
N SER A 373 -4.00 6.51 -23.54
CA SER A 373 -2.78 6.30 -24.32
C SER A 373 -2.71 7.16 -25.59
N HIS A 374 -1.50 7.40 -26.10
CA HIS A 374 -1.29 8.03 -27.42
C HIS A 374 -1.33 7.05 -28.61
N PHE A 375 -1.39 5.75 -28.34
CA PHE A 375 -1.27 4.64 -29.29
C PHE A 375 -2.58 3.84 -29.35
N SER A 376 -2.80 3.13 -30.45
CA SER A 376 -3.93 2.19 -30.55
C SER A 376 -3.61 0.87 -29.84
N ASP A 377 -4.64 0.09 -29.51
CA ASP A 377 -4.47 -1.18 -28.79
C ASP A 377 -3.58 -2.19 -29.56
N ASP A 378 -3.64 -2.16 -30.89
CA ASP A 378 -2.86 -3.04 -31.76
C ASP A 378 -1.37 -2.63 -31.84
N ASP A 379 -1.03 -1.40 -31.47
CA ASP A 379 0.34 -0.87 -31.57
C ASP A 379 1.17 -1.11 -30.30
N LEU A 380 0.54 -1.42 -29.17
CA LEU A 380 1.24 -1.49 -27.88
C LEU A 380 1.97 -2.83 -27.71
N ILE A 381 3.25 -2.84 -28.08
CA ILE A 381 4.19 -3.93 -27.77
C ILE A 381 5.08 -3.51 -26.61
N LEU A 382 4.78 -4.03 -25.41
CA LEU A 382 5.64 -3.85 -24.24
C LEU A 382 6.87 -4.75 -24.37
N SER A 383 8.05 -4.16 -24.32
CA SER A 383 9.32 -4.88 -24.36
C SER A 383 10.25 -4.41 -23.24
N TRP A 384 11.03 -5.34 -22.71
CA TRP A 384 12.05 -5.10 -21.69
C TRP A 384 13.41 -5.40 -22.30
N GLY A 385 14.24 -4.37 -22.40
CA GLY A 385 15.60 -4.47 -22.93
C GLY A 385 16.62 -4.87 -21.87
N SER A 386 17.83 -5.19 -22.34
CA SER A 386 18.98 -5.39 -21.47
C SER A 386 19.60 -4.05 -21.03
N PRO A 387 20.01 -3.89 -19.75
CA PRO A 387 20.61 -2.66 -19.25
C PRO A 387 21.89 -2.25 -19.99
N ARG A 388 21.99 -0.97 -20.36
CA ARG A 388 23.22 -0.35 -20.90
C ARG A 388 24.20 -0.09 -19.77
N THR A 389 24.81 -1.16 -19.25
CA THR A 389 25.50 -1.14 -17.95
C THR A 389 26.59 -0.08 -17.82
N GLU A 390 27.45 0.12 -18.82
CA GLU A 390 28.52 1.14 -18.74
C GLU A 390 27.94 2.55 -18.70
N MET A 391 26.97 2.87 -19.56
CA MET A 391 26.30 4.17 -19.54
C MET A 391 25.54 4.41 -18.23
N LEU A 392 24.92 3.38 -17.68
CA LEU A 392 24.23 3.45 -16.39
C LEU A 392 25.21 3.69 -15.23
N VAL A 393 26.38 3.07 -15.27
CA VAL A 393 27.47 3.33 -14.30
C VAL A 393 27.91 4.79 -14.39
N ASP A 394 28.23 5.29 -15.58
CA ASP A 394 28.66 6.68 -15.77
C ASP A 394 27.59 7.68 -15.31
N PHE A 395 26.32 7.42 -15.65
CA PHE A 395 25.17 8.21 -15.23
C PHE A 395 25.07 8.29 -13.69
N LEU A 396 25.19 7.16 -12.99
CA LEU A 396 25.08 7.12 -11.53
C LEU A 396 26.32 7.70 -10.83
N VAL A 397 27.52 7.56 -11.40
CA VAL A 397 28.73 8.25 -10.94
C VAL A 397 28.53 9.76 -11.01
N PHE A 398 27.99 10.26 -12.12
CA PHE A 398 27.76 11.70 -12.32
C PHE A 398 26.67 12.25 -11.38
N HIS A 399 25.50 11.60 -11.35
CA HIS A 399 24.33 12.10 -10.62
C HIS A 399 24.39 11.82 -9.12
N LEU A 400 24.86 10.64 -8.71
CA LEU A 400 24.83 10.18 -7.30
C LEU A 400 26.22 10.08 -6.64
N ARG A 401 27.32 10.22 -7.40
CA ARG A 401 28.70 10.05 -6.89
C ARG A 401 28.98 8.68 -6.28
N TRP A 402 28.27 7.66 -6.76
CA TRP A 402 28.53 6.30 -6.33
C TRP A 402 29.78 5.75 -7.02
N GLU A 403 30.55 4.95 -6.28
CA GLU A 403 31.67 4.20 -6.84
C GLU A 403 31.20 3.21 -7.92
N PRO A 404 31.90 3.09 -9.07
CA PRO A 404 31.54 2.14 -10.13
C PRO A 404 31.37 0.70 -9.63
N SER A 405 32.23 0.27 -8.69
CA SER A 405 32.17 -1.05 -8.07
C SER A 405 30.86 -1.26 -7.29
N TYR A 406 30.44 -0.26 -6.52
CA TYR A 406 29.18 -0.27 -5.78
C TYR A 406 27.98 -0.37 -6.73
N ILE A 407 27.95 0.43 -7.80
CA ILE A 407 26.86 0.40 -8.79
C ILE A 407 26.71 -0.99 -9.40
N ARG A 408 27.81 -1.57 -9.89
CA ARG A 408 27.80 -2.91 -10.49
C ARG A 408 27.35 -3.98 -9.50
N GLN A 409 27.81 -3.88 -8.25
CA GLN A 409 27.42 -4.79 -7.18
C GLN A 409 25.90 -4.72 -6.89
N ARG A 410 25.30 -3.53 -6.93
CA ARG A 410 23.86 -3.34 -6.73
C ARG A 410 23.00 -3.73 -7.94
N MET A 411 23.54 -3.63 -9.16
CA MET A 411 22.86 -4.08 -10.37
C MET A 411 22.88 -5.60 -10.54
N LEU A 412 23.85 -6.28 -9.93
CA LEU A 412 24.10 -7.70 -10.18
C LEU A 412 22.89 -8.64 -9.98
N PRO A 413 22.04 -8.49 -8.94
CA PRO A 413 20.83 -9.30 -8.81
C PRO A 413 19.89 -9.19 -10.02
N MET A 414 19.79 -7.99 -10.62
CA MET A 414 19.00 -7.78 -11.82
C MET A 414 19.66 -8.41 -13.04
N LEU A 415 20.97 -8.22 -13.23
CA LEU A 415 21.71 -8.78 -14.38
C LEU A 415 21.68 -10.30 -14.40
N SER A 416 21.85 -10.94 -13.24
CA SER A 416 21.74 -12.40 -13.09
C SER A 416 20.34 -12.91 -13.36
N THR A 417 19.30 -12.21 -12.87
CA THR A 417 17.90 -12.52 -13.20
C THR A 417 17.62 -12.44 -14.70
N ILE A 418 18.10 -11.38 -15.38
CA ILE A 418 17.95 -11.23 -16.84
C ILE A 418 18.64 -12.39 -17.56
N PHE A 419 19.90 -12.66 -17.22
CA PHE A 419 20.67 -13.73 -17.82
C PHE A 419 19.98 -15.09 -17.67
N LEU A 420 19.46 -15.42 -16.47
CA LEU A 420 18.75 -16.68 -16.27
C LEU A 420 17.42 -16.74 -17.04
N ARG A 421 16.70 -15.61 -17.19
CA ARG A 421 15.50 -15.54 -18.04
C ARG A 421 15.83 -15.78 -19.51
N GLU A 422 16.89 -15.14 -20.00
CA GLU A 422 17.38 -15.35 -21.36
C GLU A 422 17.82 -16.80 -21.56
N MET A 423 18.57 -17.38 -20.63
CA MET A 423 18.98 -18.78 -20.69
C MET A 423 17.81 -19.77 -20.70
N ALA A 424 16.76 -19.50 -19.93
CA ALA A 424 15.56 -20.34 -19.91
C ALA A 424 14.77 -20.28 -21.23
N ASN A 425 14.78 -19.13 -21.93
CA ASN A 425 14.02 -18.92 -23.16
C ASN A 425 14.82 -19.25 -24.44
N ASN A 426 16.09 -18.84 -24.49
CA ASN A 426 17.00 -18.92 -25.63
C ASN A 426 18.46 -19.07 -25.12
N PRO A 427 18.96 -20.31 -24.92
CA PRO A 427 20.28 -20.57 -24.35
C PRO A 427 21.40 -20.32 -25.38
N ILE A 428 21.62 -19.04 -25.72
CA ILE A 428 22.64 -18.59 -26.68
C ILE A 428 23.85 -17.99 -25.94
N GLY A 429 23.61 -17.26 -24.84
CA GLY A 429 24.66 -16.62 -24.05
C GLY A 429 25.34 -17.59 -23.09
N THR A 430 26.67 -17.66 -23.10
CA THR A 430 27.41 -18.59 -22.22
C THR A 430 27.89 -17.95 -20.91
N LEU A 431 27.94 -16.62 -20.83
CA LEU A 431 28.59 -15.91 -19.73
C LEU A 431 27.72 -14.78 -19.15
N LEU A 432 27.47 -14.84 -17.84
CA LEU A 432 26.93 -13.73 -17.07
C LEU A 432 27.92 -12.56 -17.09
N TYR A 433 27.45 -11.41 -17.54
CA TYR A 433 28.26 -10.20 -17.70
C TYR A 433 29.50 -10.38 -18.60
N GLY A 434 29.46 -11.35 -19.53
CA GLY A 434 30.60 -11.69 -20.39
C GLY A 434 31.84 -12.21 -19.64
N GLN A 435 31.72 -12.48 -18.33
CA GLN A 435 32.86 -12.79 -17.47
C GLN A 435 32.66 -14.01 -16.58
N TYR A 436 31.42 -14.41 -16.29
CA TYR A 436 31.16 -15.45 -15.32
C TYR A 436 30.34 -16.59 -15.91
N GLU A 437 30.84 -17.81 -15.81
CA GLU A 437 30.12 -19.03 -16.17
C GLU A 437 29.35 -19.59 -14.96
N PHE A 438 28.24 -20.28 -15.23
CA PHE A 438 27.52 -21.01 -14.19
C PHE A 438 28.39 -22.17 -13.70
N ASP A 439 28.71 -22.19 -12.40
CA ASP A 439 29.55 -23.24 -11.79
C ASP A 439 28.67 -24.29 -11.12
N SER A 440 27.90 -23.90 -10.11
CA SER A 440 27.11 -24.83 -9.30
C SER A 440 26.04 -24.14 -8.46
N ILE A 441 25.05 -24.93 -8.01
CA ILE A 441 24.16 -24.52 -6.92
C ILE A 441 24.85 -24.83 -5.59
N LEU A 442 25.13 -23.80 -4.79
CA LEU A 442 25.86 -23.96 -3.54
C LEU A 442 24.96 -24.54 -2.44
N ARG A 443 23.79 -23.94 -2.25
CA ARG A 443 22.81 -24.35 -1.23
C ARG A 443 21.44 -23.75 -1.49
N GLU A 444 20.44 -24.27 -0.79
CA GLU A 444 19.16 -23.59 -0.61
C GLU A 444 19.26 -22.57 0.52
N LYS A 445 18.54 -21.47 0.37
CA LYS A 445 18.41 -20.41 1.36
C LYS A 445 16.95 -19.98 1.41
N ILE A 446 16.43 -19.77 2.61
CA ILE A 446 15.10 -19.17 2.78
C ILE A 446 15.29 -17.67 2.92
N ARG A 447 14.64 -16.89 2.05
CA ARG A 447 14.57 -15.44 2.13
C ARG A 447 13.13 -15.03 2.06
N TYR A 448 12.71 -14.24 3.05
CA TYR A 448 11.35 -13.70 3.13
C TYR A 448 10.24 -14.77 3.09
N GLY A 449 10.49 -15.94 3.69
CA GLY A 449 9.54 -17.07 3.66
C GLY A 449 9.60 -17.92 2.39
N HIS A 450 10.35 -17.51 1.37
CA HIS A 450 10.47 -18.21 0.08
C HIS A 450 11.84 -18.88 -0.08
N GLN A 451 11.88 -19.98 -0.82
CA GLN A 451 13.11 -20.74 -1.06
C GLN A 451 13.84 -20.19 -2.30
N PHE A 452 15.14 -19.96 -2.15
CA PHE A 452 16.06 -19.50 -3.18
C PHE A 452 17.25 -20.46 -3.29
N TYR A 453 17.87 -20.50 -4.47
CA TYR A 453 19.18 -21.09 -4.62
C TYR A 453 20.26 -20.03 -4.49
N VAL A 454 21.30 -20.34 -3.72
CA VAL A 454 22.55 -19.59 -3.78
C VAL A 454 23.35 -20.15 -4.94
N VAL A 455 23.43 -19.40 -6.04
CA VAL A 455 24.15 -19.80 -7.25
C VAL A 455 25.59 -19.33 -7.14
N LYS A 456 26.52 -20.23 -7.47
CA LYS A 456 27.93 -19.96 -7.58
C LYS A 456 28.28 -19.78 -9.05
N TRP A 457 28.88 -18.65 -9.35
CA TRP A 457 29.37 -18.29 -10.68
C TRP A 457 30.90 -18.24 -10.64
N LYS A 458 31.55 -18.79 -11.65
CA LYS A 458 33.02 -18.83 -11.76
C LYS A 458 33.49 -17.84 -12.81
N LYS A 459 34.52 -17.06 -12.51
CA LYS A 459 35.11 -16.14 -13.49
C LYS A 459 35.78 -16.95 -14.61
N ALA A 460 35.35 -16.73 -15.84
CA ALA A 460 35.96 -17.30 -17.03
C ALA A 460 37.38 -16.77 -17.19
N VAL A 461 38.32 -17.66 -17.53
CA VAL A 461 39.71 -17.27 -17.82
C VAL A 461 39.73 -16.60 -19.20
N PRO A 462 40.27 -15.38 -19.35
CA PRO A 462 40.34 -14.74 -20.66
C PRO A 462 41.16 -15.59 -21.63
N ALA A 463 40.56 -16.06 -22.73
CA ALA A 463 41.30 -16.59 -23.85
C ALA A 463 42.00 -15.41 -24.56
N LEU A 464 43.31 -15.25 -24.34
CA LEU A 464 44.24 -14.29 -24.95
C LEU A 464 43.62 -12.97 -25.48
N SER A 465 43.68 -11.93 -24.67
CA SER A 465 44.00 -10.59 -25.16
C SER A 465 45.02 -9.96 -24.23
N ASN A 466 46.25 -9.80 -24.74
CA ASN A 466 47.28 -8.99 -24.12
C ASN A 466 46.81 -7.53 -24.15
N VAL A 467 46.12 -7.09 -23.10
CA VAL A 467 46.07 -5.69 -22.72
C VAL A 467 46.52 -5.63 -21.27
N ILE A 468 47.79 -5.25 -21.11
CA ILE A 468 48.38 -4.92 -19.82
C ILE A 468 47.65 -3.69 -19.31
N TYR A 469 46.77 -3.85 -18.33
CA TYR A 469 46.50 -2.79 -17.37
C TYR A 469 47.50 -2.98 -16.23
N GLU A 470 48.52 -2.13 -16.20
CA GLU A 470 49.33 -1.94 -14.99
C GLU A 470 48.41 -1.39 -13.90
N GLY A 471 47.87 -2.28 -13.08
CA GLY A 471 47.37 -1.95 -11.76
C GLY A 471 48.56 -1.91 -10.82
N SER A 472 49.01 -0.71 -10.47
CA SER A 472 50.01 -0.48 -9.44
C SER A 472 49.57 -1.13 -8.13
N SER A 473 50.30 -2.17 -7.77
CA SER A 473 50.44 -2.66 -6.41
C SER A 473 51.28 -1.66 -5.63
N GLU A 474 50.69 -0.91 -4.71
CA GLU A 474 51.45 -0.30 -3.62
C GLU A 474 50.86 -0.72 -2.26
N GLY A 475 51.62 -1.60 -1.60
CA GLY A 475 52.24 -1.28 -0.33
C GLY A 475 51.34 -1.18 0.89
N SER A 476 51.37 -2.20 1.74
CA SER A 476 51.01 -2.08 3.15
C SER A 476 51.87 -0.99 3.82
N GLY A 477 51.22 0.02 4.41
CA GLY A 477 51.86 1.03 5.26
C GLY A 477 50.93 1.42 6.40
N THR A 478 51.37 1.14 7.63
CA THR A 478 50.72 1.48 8.90
C THR A 478 50.83 2.97 9.25
N GLY A 479 49.68 3.64 9.45
CA GLY A 479 49.44 4.82 10.33
C GLY A 479 49.47 6.23 9.68
N PRO A 480 48.88 7.28 10.31
CA PRO A 480 47.89 7.34 11.39
C PRO A 480 46.50 7.83 10.92
N GLU A 481 45.50 7.63 11.77
CA GLU A 481 44.12 8.08 11.61
C GLU A 481 44.03 9.61 11.45
N ASP A 482 43.46 10.06 10.33
CA ASP A 482 42.77 11.35 10.24
C ASP A 482 41.34 11.06 9.79
N GLY A 483 40.43 11.09 10.77
CA GLY A 483 39.01 10.87 10.58
C GLY A 483 38.38 11.99 9.77
N ILE A 484 37.90 11.65 8.58
CA ILE A 484 36.75 12.33 8.00
C ILE A 484 35.58 11.36 8.16
N ASP A 485 34.85 11.55 9.26
CA ASP A 485 33.51 10.99 9.48
C ASP A 485 32.60 11.44 8.34
N VAL A 486 32.49 10.62 7.29
CA VAL A 486 31.30 10.63 6.43
C VAL A 486 30.35 9.62 7.07
N ASP A 487 29.74 10.06 8.16
CA ASP A 487 28.67 9.37 8.85
C ASP A 487 27.42 9.48 7.98
N GLU A 488 27.37 8.71 6.89
CA GLU A 488 26.17 8.54 6.08
C GLU A 488 25.32 7.45 6.74
N PRO A 489 24.17 7.79 7.36
CA PRO A 489 23.38 6.80 8.09
C PRO A 489 22.82 5.77 7.10
N VAL A 490 23.01 4.49 7.43
CA VAL A 490 22.43 3.33 6.72
C VAL A 490 20.91 3.48 6.66
N ASP A 491 20.41 3.87 5.48
CA ASP A 491 18.98 3.96 5.21
C ASP A 491 18.36 2.56 5.13
N LEU A 492 17.09 2.46 5.55
CA LEU A 492 16.30 1.22 5.54
C LEU A 492 16.08 0.66 4.13
N THR A 493 16.46 1.39 3.07
CA THR A 493 16.45 0.91 1.67
C THR A 493 17.72 0.14 1.27
N ASP A 494 18.82 0.31 2.02
CA ASP A 494 20.15 -0.18 1.67
C ASP A 494 20.52 -1.40 2.54
N GLU A 495 19.86 -2.55 2.32
CA GLU A 495 20.33 -3.77 2.96
C GLU A 495 21.69 -4.17 2.38
N SER A 496 22.66 -4.39 3.28
CA SER A 496 24.00 -4.92 3.05
C SER A 496 23.96 -6.41 2.69
N ASP A 497 23.24 -6.75 1.62
CA ASP A 497 23.23 -8.08 0.99
C ASP A 497 23.94 -8.01 -0.36
N SER A 498 25.04 -7.25 -0.38
CA SER A 498 25.78 -6.98 -1.59
C SER A 498 26.58 -8.23 -1.99
N PRO A 499 26.44 -8.73 -3.23
CA PRO A 499 27.10 -9.96 -3.66
C PRO A 499 28.63 -9.83 -3.53
N LYS A 500 29.24 -10.79 -2.83
CA LYS A 500 30.68 -10.78 -2.53
C LYS A 500 31.45 -11.63 -3.53
N ILE A 501 32.59 -11.12 -3.97
CA ILE A 501 33.55 -11.88 -4.77
C ILE A 501 34.44 -12.68 -3.82
N HIS A 502 34.48 -13.99 -4.01
CA HIS A 502 35.29 -14.92 -3.23
C HIS A 502 36.44 -15.45 -4.08
N ILE A 503 37.67 -15.40 -3.57
CA ILE A 503 38.82 -16.03 -4.24
C ILE A 503 39.06 -17.37 -3.55
N GLN A 504 39.01 -18.46 -4.32
CA GLN A 504 39.30 -19.81 -3.84
C GLN A 504 40.16 -20.52 -4.88
N ASP A 505 41.32 -21.04 -4.47
CA ASP A 505 42.26 -21.80 -5.31
C ASP A 505 42.67 -21.08 -6.61
N GLY A 506 42.89 -19.75 -6.54
CA GLY A 506 43.25 -18.92 -7.69
C GLY A 506 42.11 -18.56 -8.65
N CYS A 507 40.89 -19.06 -8.39
CA CYS A 507 39.68 -18.74 -9.15
C CYS A 507 38.82 -17.71 -8.41
N SER A 508 38.29 -16.71 -9.13
CA SER A 508 37.33 -15.75 -8.58
C SER A 508 35.90 -16.28 -8.76
N PHE A 509 35.13 -16.29 -7.69
CA PHE A 509 33.74 -16.72 -7.67
C PHE A 509 32.83 -15.59 -7.23
N LEU A 510 31.62 -15.60 -7.78
CA LEU A 510 30.55 -14.67 -7.45
C LEU A 510 29.34 -15.46 -6.95
N LEU A 511 28.67 -14.96 -5.91
CA LEU A 511 27.48 -15.59 -5.35
C LEU A 511 26.25 -14.70 -5.55
N THR A 512 25.16 -15.28 -6.03
CA THR A 512 23.86 -14.59 -6.14
C THR A 512 22.75 -15.45 -5.56
N ASP A 513 21.69 -14.80 -5.08
CA ASP A 513 20.51 -15.47 -4.53
C ASP A 513 19.41 -15.46 -5.59
N GLU A 514 19.12 -16.63 -6.17
CA GLU A 514 18.28 -16.78 -7.36
C GLU A 514 17.00 -17.55 -7.09
N ASN A 515 15.95 -17.23 -7.83
CA ASN A 515 14.70 -17.97 -7.78
C ASN A 515 14.91 -19.42 -8.27
N MET A 516 14.39 -20.39 -7.51
CA MET A 516 14.62 -21.81 -7.80
C MET A 516 14.05 -22.25 -9.15
N ASP A 517 12.85 -21.78 -9.50
CA ASP A 517 12.18 -22.17 -10.74
C ASP A 517 12.89 -21.58 -11.96
N LEU A 518 13.38 -20.35 -11.83
CA LEU A 518 14.19 -19.71 -12.85
C LEU A 518 15.51 -20.46 -13.10
N VAL A 519 16.22 -20.86 -12.03
CA VAL A 519 17.46 -21.66 -12.16
C VAL A 519 17.16 -23.05 -12.72
N ARG A 520 16.06 -23.70 -12.32
CA ARG A 520 15.65 -25.00 -12.86
C ARG A 520 15.32 -24.92 -14.34
N ALA A 521 14.72 -23.83 -14.79
CA ALA A 521 14.42 -23.61 -16.21
C ALA A 521 15.70 -23.34 -17.02
N ALA A 522 16.62 -22.54 -16.49
CA ALA A 522 17.87 -22.19 -17.17
C ALA A 522 18.91 -23.33 -17.18
N TYR A 523 19.01 -24.10 -16.09
CA TYR A 523 20.02 -25.13 -15.85
C TYR A 523 19.40 -26.41 -15.25
N PRO A 524 18.54 -27.12 -16.00
CA PRO A 524 17.77 -28.25 -15.48
C PRO A 524 18.67 -29.41 -15.00
N GLU A 525 19.75 -29.71 -15.71
CA GLU A 525 20.65 -30.81 -15.36
C GLU A 525 21.42 -30.52 -14.05
N GLN A 526 21.93 -29.31 -13.89
CA GLN A 526 22.67 -28.89 -12.71
C GLN A 526 21.75 -28.83 -11.50
N ALA A 527 20.51 -28.36 -11.67
CA ALA A 527 19.49 -28.39 -10.64
C ALA A 527 19.13 -29.82 -10.22
N ALA A 528 18.96 -30.74 -11.19
CA ALA A 528 18.68 -32.15 -10.91
C ALA A 528 19.85 -32.83 -10.17
N LYS A 529 21.09 -32.58 -10.60
CA LYS A 529 22.31 -33.07 -9.94
C LYS A 529 22.36 -32.60 -8.47
N PHE A 530 22.13 -31.32 -8.22
CA PHE A 530 22.11 -30.76 -6.87
C PHE A 530 21.05 -31.42 -5.96
N LEU A 531 19.83 -31.61 -6.47
CA LEU A 531 18.76 -32.27 -5.73
C LEU A 531 19.07 -33.73 -5.42
N HIS A 532 19.64 -34.46 -6.39
CA HIS A 532 20.03 -35.86 -6.22
C HIS A 532 21.14 -36.00 -5.16
N GLU A 533 22.17 -35.16 -5.19
CA GLU A 533 23.23 -35.16 -4.18
C GLU A 533 22.70 -34.85 -2.78
N LYS A 534 21.73 -33.93 -2.68
CA LYS A 534 21.07 -33.60 -1.41
C LYS A 534 20.32 -34.80 -0.85
N GLU A 535 19.62 -35.55 -1.70
CA GLU A 535 18.89 -36.75 -1.28
C GLU A 535 19.83 -37.87 -0.82
N LEU A 536 20.92 -38.11 -1.54
CA LEU A 536 21.97 -39.05 -1.11
C LEU A 536 22.57 -38.66 0.25
N LYS A 537 22.78 -37.36 0.51
CA LYS A 537 23.27 -36.87 1.82
C LYS A 537 22.25 -37.08 2.93
N LYS A 538 20.95 -36.98 2.65
CA LYS A 538 19.88 -37.30 3.63
C LYS A 538 19.82 -38.80 3.91
N GLN A 539 19.88 -39.64 2.87
CA GLN A 539 19.87 -41.10 3.03
C GLN A 539 21.06 -41.57 3.87
N LYS A 540 22.29 -41.08 3.60
CA LYS A 540 23.49 -41.37 4.41
C LYS A 540 23.38 -40.93 5.88
N LYS A 541 22.66 -39.86 6.18
CA LYS A 541 22.37 -39.43 7.57
C LYS A 541 21.32 -40.30 8.25
N SER A 542 20.37 -40.86 7.50
CA SER A 542 19.34 -41.76 8.06
C SER A 542 19.87 -43.18 8.36
N THR A 543 20.90 -43.64 7.65
CA THR A 543 21.51 -44.98 7.85
C THR A 543 22.54 -45.04 8.99
N SER A 544 22.89 -43.91 9.59
CA SER A 544 23.91 -43.82 10.65
C SER A 544 23.36 -43.87 12.08
N THR A 545 22.26 -44.58 12.33
CA THR A 545 21.80 -44.89 13.71
C THR A 545 22.13 -46.35 14.03
N PRO A 546 23.17 -46.66 14.83
CA PRO A 546 23.45 -48.04 15.19
C PRO A 546 22.71 -48.43 16.47
N CYS A 547 21.92 -49.49 16.36
CA CYS A 547 21.62 -50.41 17.46
C CYS A 547 22.88 -51.27 17.69
N GLY A 548 23.41 -51.34 18.92
CA GLY A 548 24.49 -52.30 19.24
C GLY A 548 25.44 -51.86 20.35
N THR A 549 25.50 -52.69 21.39
CA THR A 549 26.28 -52.65 22.63
C THR A 549 27.77 -52.99 22.50
N SER A 550 28.58 -52.50 23.46
CA SER A 550 29.97 -52.87 23.81
C SER A 550 31.06 -52.47 22.79
N GLU A 551 32.26 -51.99 23.11
CA GLU A 551 33.09 -51.93 24.31
C GLU A 551 34.17 -50.84 24.12
N LYS A 552 34.86 -50.40 25.18
CA LYS A 552 35.74 -49.21 25.25
C LYS A 552 37.07 -49.30 24.47
N SER A 553 37.52 -48.17 23.90
CA SER A 553 38.88 -47.61 24.08
C SER A 553 39.01 -46.19 23.51
N ASP A 554 39.54 -45.27 24.31
CA ASP A 554 39.71 -43.82 24.06
C ASP A 554 40.66 -43.44 22.92
N SER A 555 40.30 -42.42 22.13
CA SER A 555 41.19 -41.27 21.89
C SER A 555 40.41 -40.03 21.39
N SER A 556 40.83 -38.88 21.92
CA SER A 556 40.29 -37.52 21.83
C SER A 556 39.95 -36.98 20.43
N LYS A 557 38.76 -36.39 20.26
CA LYS A 557 38.52 -35.15 19.49
C LYS A 557 37.14 -34.56 19.83
N VAL A 558 37.14 -33.33 20.32
CA VAL A 558 35.98 -32.52 20.70
C VAL A 558 35.06 -32.32 19.48
N LYS A 559 33.84 -32.85 19.54
CA LYS A 559 32.72 -32.52 18.66
C LYS A 559 31.70 -31.72 19.48
N GLY A 560 31.51 -30.44 19.13
CA GLY A 560 30.37 -29.66 19.59
C GLY A 560 29.11 -30.11 18.87
N VAL A 561 28.23 -30.82 19.60
CA VAL A 561 26.89 -31.20 19.16
C VAL A 561 25.93 -30.09 19.62
N GLN A 562 25.30 -29.40 18.67
CA GLN A 562 24.23 -28.44 18.96
C GLN A 562 22.91 -29.21 19.11
N LEU A 563 22.43 -29.35 20.35
CA LEU A 563 21.12 -29.92 20.67
C LEU A 563 20.01 -28.87 20.56
N SER A 564 18.80 -29.35 20.24
CA SER A 564 17.60 -28.59 19.91
C SER A 564 17.12 -27.61 21.00
N ILE A 565 16.67 -26.44 20.57
CA ILE A 565 16.38 -25.25 21.40
C ILE A 565 15.01 -25.28 22.11
N THR A 566 14.60 -26.42 22.67
CA THR A 566 13.30 -26.55 23.37
C THR A 566 13.40 -26.64 24.91
N GLU A 567 14.56 -26.40 25.52
CA GLU A 567 14.74 -26.52 26.98
C GLU A 567 15.40 -25.31 27.67
N PHE A 568 15.20 -24.08 27.17
CA PHE A 568 15.81 -22.86 27.77
C PHE A 568 14.82 -21.87 28.40
N TYR A 569 13.76 -22.36 29.04
CA TYR A 569 12.93 -21.54 29.95
C TYR A 569 12.73 -22.23 31.29
N ARG A 570 13.55 -21.88 32.28
CA ARG A 570 13.12 -21.77 33.68
C ARG A 570 13.70 -20.51 34.32
N SER A 571 12.78 -19.63 34.67
CA SER A 571 12.96 -18.47 35.53
C SER A 571 13.37 -18.91 36.94
N THR A 572 14.34 -18.21 37.55
CA THR A 572 14.37 -17.84 38.98
C THR A 572 15.58 -16.97 39.27
N LYS A 573 15.36 -15.69 39.58
CA LYS A 573 16.29 -14.88 40.36
C LYS A 573 15.49 -14.21 41.48
N ALA A 574 15.59 -14.77 42.67
CA ALA A 574 15.33 -14.08 43.91
C ALA A 574 16.35 -14.57 44.95
N GLN A 575 16.84 -13.60 45.73
CA GLN A 575 17.53 -13.72 47.01
C GLN A 575 19.02 -14.10 46.99
N GLN A 576 19.85 -13.06 47.13
CA GLN A 576 20.67 -12.93 48.34
C GLN A 576 20.57 -11.48 48.82
N ALA A 577 20.11 -11.32 50.06
CA ALA A 577 20.15 -10.11 50.85
C ALA A 577 21.11 -10.36 52.01
N ALA A 578 21.97 -9.39 52.34
CA ALA A 578 22.27 -8.95 53.69
C ALA A 578 23.43 -7.93 53.69
N GLU A 579 23.11 -6.70 54.10
CA GLU A 579 23.81 -5.83 55.07
C GLU A 579 23.23 -4.40 54.89
N ARG A 580 22.22 -4.01 55.69
CA ARG A 580 22.32 -3.17 56.92
C ARG A 580 23.00 -1.81 56.61
N VAL A 581 22.43 -0.62 56.85
CA VAL A 581 21.82 -0.08 58.09
C VAL A 581 20.92 1.14 57.77
N ASP A 582 19.82 1.19 58.53
CA ASP A 582 18.96 2.31 59.00
C ASP A 582 19.41 3.78 58.82
N SER A 583 18.47 4.67 58.44
CA SER A 583 18.00 5.78 59.29
C SER A 583 17.10 6.80 58.54
N THR A 584 16.00 7.12 59.21
CA THR A 584 14.98 8.16 59.08
C THR A 584 15.44 9.62 58.89
N ASN A 585 14.61 10.44 58.20
CA ASN A 585 14.17 11.83 58.50
C ASN A 585 13.77 12.56 57.18
N GLU A 586 12.54 13.05 57.04
CA GLU A 586 11.93 14.33 57.53
C GLU A 586 12.39 15.61 56.81
N GLY A 587 11.41 16.48 56.53
CA GLY A 587 11.55 17.95 56.42
C GLY A 587 11.85 18.50 55.02
N GLU A 588 10.90 19.19 54.37
CA GLU A 588 10.65 20.66 54.46
C GLU A 588 11.54 21.47 53.48
N GLU A 589 10.93 22.14 52.49
CA GLU A 589 10.62 23.59 52.51
C GLU A 589 11.90 24.46 52.61
N THR A 590 12.25 25.40 51.72
CA THR A 590 11.48 26.55 51.23
C THR A 590 12.39 27.45 50.37
N SER A 591 11.76 28.20 49.44
CA SER A 591 12.10 29.59 49.03
C SER A 591 13.41 29.82 48.24
N THR A 592 13.61 30.79 47.35
CA THR A 592 13.01 32.09 46.97
C THR A 592 13.40 32.34 45.49
N GLY A 593 12.59 32.99 44.63
CA GLY A 593 12.69 34.44 44.44
C GLY A 593 12.63 34.88 42.95
N LYS A 594 11.44 35.36 42.55
CA LYS A 594 11.12 36.47 41.58
C LYS A 594 12.00 36.71 40.33
N ARG A 595 11.37 36.66 39.14
CA ARG A 595 10.93 37.87 38.37
C ARG A 595 10.00 37.52 37.20
N LYS A 596 9.05 38.44 36.96
CA LYS A 596 8.01 38.46 35.93
C LYS A 596 8.60 38.66 34.53
N GLU A 597 8.03 37.99 33.53
CA GLU A 597 7.50 38.65 32.33
C GLU A 597 6.53 37.75 31.56
N SER A 598 5.49 38.39 31.04
CA SER A 598 4.30 37.85 30.41
C SER A 598 4.55 37.46 28.95
N SER A 599 4.23 36.22 28.56
CA SER A 599 3.80 35.95 27.18
C SER A 599 2.80 34.80 27.15
N THR A 600 1.84 34.99 26.27
CA THR A 600 0.61 34.23 26.08
C THR A 600 0.87 32.78 25.70
N THR A 601 0.13 31.87 26.34
CA THR A 601 0.18 30.43 26.16
C THR A 601 -0.34 30.03 24.78
N LEU A 602 0.57 29.79 23.84
CA LEU A 602 0.28 29.05 22.61
C LEU A 602 0.28 27.54 22.89
N SER A 603 -0.70 26.84 22.33
CA SER A 603 -0.90 25.40 22.52
C SER A 603 0.25 24.56 21.93
N LYS A 604 0.47 23.36 22.49
CA LYS A 604 1.50 22.39 22.06
C LYS A 604 1.40 21.98 20.58
N SER A 605 0.33 22.31 19.86
CA SER A 605 0.20 22.05 18.42
C SER A 605 1.02 23.01 17.54
N VAL A 606 1.40 24.19 18.05
CA VAL A 606 2.10 25.24 17.27
C VAL A 606 3.62 25.05 17.25
N ARG A 607 4.21 24.33 18.23
CA ARG A 607 5.66 24.05 18.27
C ARG A 607 6.16 23.02 17.24
N ARG A 608 5.28 22.33 16.51
CA ARG A 608 5.68 21.30 15.52
C ARG A 608 5.76 21.78 14.07
N ARG A 609 5.56 23.07 13.77
CA ARG A 609 5.50 23.59 12.38
C ARG A 609 6.45 24.76 12.08
N LEU A 610 7.60 24.83 12.74
CA LEU A 610 8.63 25.85 12.44
C LEU A 610 10.04 25.23 12.38
N LEU A 611 10.16 24.07 11.75
CA LEU A 611 11.42 23.58 11.22
C LEU A 611 11.12 23.02 9.84
N PHE A 612 12.02 23.27 8.89
CA PHE A 612 12.00 22.95 7.47
C PHE A 612 11.44 24.06 6.57
N ASP A 613 12.23 25.15 6.49
CA ASP A 613 12.46 25.93 5.27
C ASP A 613 13.33 25.12 4.28
#